data_AF-A0A7X7YS14-F1
#
_entry.id   AF-A0A7X7YS14-F1
#
_cell.length_a   1.000
_cell.length_b   1.000
_cell.length_c   1.000
_cell.angle_alpha   90.00
_cell.angle_beta   90.00
_cell.angle_gamma   90.00
#
_symmetry.space_group_name_H-M   'P 1'
#
loop_
_entity.id
_entity.type
_entity.pdbx_description
1 polymer ?
#
loop_
_entity_poly.entity_id
_entity_poly.type
_entity_poly.pdbx_seq_one_letter_code
_entity_poly.pdbx_strand_id
1 'polypeptide(L)'
;MRKFLGITLLLVIVVSTAFSATYKDVPANHWAYDAVEQLSKLGILSGMPDGTFQGNQSLTRYQLAVALYRLMTITNDKIAAVEKKIPTTVTTTTPAQTSQIPANIDSQLRSLSDQVLSLSNSDKTINTKIDALSAKVDTVSGKVDLLSQDINNVKTDVSGMQSLYDALVQKVTELRSLMSVTPTGQSINTLSQDIATLKTDVSSLKNSVKTLTDSQNSTSQKLSTLDSLSAKVAALESSINSLDSSIKSTNSQVSTTALNVSTLSNRVTSVEKSIADINSVIQSMPTQSNVSTLQSTVQSMQTTIQNMQTSIQSLQTQIQTMQTNVKTLETNDKDLYSNIQALDTKVKNTDAAIVDINNKIAAIPVLSADLDSMKGDLTVVKVDVDNLKNSLQNTDSQLLTLESTVATLQNAQSELNAKIDTTTAQLNAQIAKTNNDISSVRNDIDSVKSDVISVKESVITLESTVTTSDQRITLLEKENAKLKEDLKATQANQTGTIAIVLSFIGIALGGIALYMISTNQ
;
A
#
# COMPACT_ATOMS: atom_id res chain seq x y z
N MET A 1 -32.85 -51.96 49.57
CA MET A 1 -32.81 -51.73 51.04
C MET A 1 -31.35 -51.66 51.47
N ARG A 2 -31.02 -50.91 52.56
CA ARG A 2 -29.73 -50.92 53.31
C ARG A 2 -28.50 -50.50 52.46
N LYS A 3 -27.75 -49.41 52.75
CA LYS A 3 -27.06 -48.90 53.96
C LYS A 3 -25.76 -49.64 54.32
N PHE A 4 -24.81 -48.85 54.87
CA PHE A 4 -23.43 -49.12 55.31
C PHE A 4 -22.40 -49.10 54.15
N LEU A 5 -21.31 -48.31 54.16
CA LEU A 5 -20.29 -48.00 55.19
C LEU A 5 -19.37 -49.20 55.41
N GLY A 6 -18.04 -49.13 55.29
CA GLY A 6 -17.10 -48.06 54.94
C GLY A 6 -15.68 -48.51 55.36
N ILE A 7 -14.63 -47.68 55.18
CA ILE A 7 -13.26 -47.86 55.75
C ILE A 7 -12.49 -49.09 55.20
N THR A 8 -11.19 -49.11 54.86
CA THR A 8 -10.09 -48.18 54.44
C THR A 8 -8.89 -49.08 54.06
N LEU A 9 -7.83 -48.56 53.42
CA LEU A 9 -6.48 -49.20 53.29
C LEU A 9 -6.47 -50.52 52.46
N LEU A 10 -5.34 -51.06 51.96
CA LEU A 10 -4.05 -50.54 51.45
C LEU A 10 -3.30 -51.75 50.82
N LEU A 11 -2.30 -51.53 49.96
CA LEU A 11 -1.53 -52.56 49.20
C LEU A 11 -2.43 -53.38 48.24
N VAL A 12 -2.27 -53.34 46.91
CA VAL A 12 -1.14 -52.90 46.07
C VAL A 12 0.16 -53.64 46.38
N ILE A 13 0.29 -54.84 45.80
CA ILE A 13 1.60 -55.37 45.40
C ILE A 13 1.67 -55.23 43.88
N VAL A 14 2.42 -54.22 43.42
CA VAL A 14 2.78 -54.08 42.00
C VAL A 14 3.90 -55.07 41.70
N VAL A 15 3.71 -55.92 40.70
CA VAL A 15 4.83 -56.62 40.06
C VAL A 15 5.52 -55.62 39.14
N SER A 16 6.63 -55.04 39.61
CA SER A 16 7.40 -54.05 38.86
C SER A 16 8.14 -54.70 37.68
N THR A 17 7.50 -54.78 36.52
CA THR A 17 8.20 -55.05 35.26
C THR A 17 9.08 -53.85 34.90
N ALA A 18 10.39 -54.05 34.82
CA ALA A 18 11.34 -53.01 34.43
C ALA A 18 11.20 -52.70 32.93
N PHE A 19 10.32 -51.76 32.59
CA PHE A 19 10.15 -51.29 31.22
C PHE A 19 11.35 -50.42 30.81
N SER A 20 12.15 -50.90 29.85
CA SER A 20 13.09 -50.05 29.11
C SER A 20 12.28 -49.17 28.15
N ALA A 21 11.80 -48.04 28.65
CA ALA A 21 10.86 -47.17 27.95
C ALA A 21 11.53 -46.34 26.84
N THR A 22 11.62 -46.92 25.64
CA THR A 22 11.75 -46.13 24.40
C THR A 22 10.43 -45.41 24.15
N TYR A 23 10.42 -44.08 24.26
CA TYR A 23 9.20 -43.28 24.08
C TYR A 23 8.80 -43.16 22.61
N LYS A 24 7.50 -43.23 22.33
CA LYS A 24 6.94 -43.26 20.96
C LYS A 24 7.25 -42.01 20.14
N ASP A 25 7.43 -40.88 20.81
CA ASP A 25 7.68 -39.54 20.28
C ASP A 25 9.17 -39.15 20.29
N VAL A 26 10.06 -40.04 20.73
CA VAL A 26 11.52 -39.83 20.70
C VAL A 26 12.18 -41.00 19.95
N PRO A 27 12.20 -41.00 18.61
CA PRO A 27 12.83 -42.05 17.81
C PRO A 27 14.37 -41.96 17.85
N ALA A 28 15.04 -43.06 17.47
CA ALA A 28 16.51 -43.22 17.58
C ALA A 28 17.35 -42.21 16.77
N ASN A 29 16.76 -41.48 15.82
CA ASN A 29 17.40 -40.42 15.04
C ASN A 29 17.04 -39.00 15.55
N HIS A 30 16.30 -38.87 16.64
CA HIS A 30 15.96 -37.59 17.24
C HIS A 30 17.16 -37.04 18.04
N TRP A 31 17.46 -35.75 17.93
CA TRP A 31 18.64 -35.12 18.56
C TRP A 31 18.71 -35.31 20.09
N ALA A 32 17.55 -35.44 20.75
CA ALA A 32 17.46 -35.66 22.19
C ALA A 32 17.43 -37.15 22.59
N TYR A 33 17.48 -38.09 21.65
CA TYR A 33 17.27 -39.53 21.92
C TYR A 33 18.21 -40.07 23.00
N ASP A 34 19.52 -39.96 22.78
CA ASP A 34 20.52 -40.50 23.71
C ASP A 34 20.41 -39.86 25.10
N ALA A 35 20.12 -38.56 25.17
CA ALA A 35 19.95 -37.83 26.43
C ALA A 35 18.68 -38.28 27.19
N VAL A 36 17.55 -38.36 26.50
CA VAL A 36 16.26 -38.80 27.09
C VAL A 36 16.33 -40.26 27.52
N GLU A 37 16.93 -41.12 26.70
CA GLU A 37 17.10 -42.53 26.99
C GLU A 37 18.05 -42.76 28.18
N GLN A 38 19.19 -42.07 28.25
CA GLN A 38 20.10 -42.14 29.39
C GLN A 38 19.48 -41.62 30.69
N LEU A 39 18.81 -40.46 30.67
CA LEU A 39 18.15 -39.90 31.86
C LEU A 39 16.98 -40.77 32.35
N SER A 40 16.32 -41.49 31.44
CA SER A 40 15.25 -42.44 31.79
C SER A 40 15.79 -43.78 32.30
N LYS A 41 16.89 -44.30 31.72
CA LYS A 41 17.63 -45.46 32.24
C LYS A 41 18.19 -45.22 33.64
N LEU A 42 18.53 -43.97 33.97
CA LEU A 42 18.91 -43.54 35.31
C LEU A 42 17.70 -43.23 36.23
N GLY A 43 16.45 -43.33 35.73
CA GLY A 43 15.24 -43.03 36.49
C GLY A 43 15.07 -41.55 36.89
N ILE A 44 15.90 -40.65 36.36
CA ILE A 44 15.88 -39.21 36.66
C ILE A 44 14.63 -38.58 36.07
N LEU A 45 14.31 -38.95 34.83
CA LEU A 45 13.08 -38.60 34.13
C LEU A 45 12.22 -39.84 33.89
N SER A 46 10.93 -39.64 33.69
CA SER A 46 9.96 -40.64 33.29
C SER A 46 8.92 -39.96 32.41
N GLY A 47 8.60 -40.56 31.26
CA GLY A 47 7.50 -40.14 30.42
C GLY A 47 6.12 -40.45 31.01
N MET A 48 5.10 -40.19 30.20
CA MET A 48 3.69 -40.26 30.52
C MET A 48 3.13 -41.70 30.41
N PRO A 49 2.00 -42.03 31.08
CA PRO A 49 1.43 -43.39 31.08
C PRO A 49 1.00 -43.92 29.71
N ASP A 50 0.92 -43.07 28.68
CA ASP A 50 0.64 -43.44 27.30
C ASP A 50 1.89 -43.94 26.52
N GLY A 51 3.08 -43.83 27.11
CA GLY A 51 4.36 -44.19 26.47
C GLY A 51 5.01 -43.05 25.67
N THR A 52 4.63 -41.79 25.91
CA THR A 52 5.27 -40.60 25.33
C THR A 52 6.15 -39.85 26.35
N PHE A 53 7.15 -39.11 25.88
CA PHE A 53 8.00 -38.24 26.69
C PHE A 53 7.46 -36.80 26.77
N GLN A 54 6.79 -36.36 25.71
CA GLN A 54 6.19 -35.03 25.55
C GLN A 54 7.20 -33.88 25.68
N GLY A 55 8.41 -34.05 25.14
CA GLY A 55 9.55 -33.13 25.34
C GLY A 55 9.36 -31.68 24.89
N ASN A 56 8.32 -31.38 24.10
CA ASN A 56 7.94 -30.01 23.71
C ASN A 56 6.95 -29.33 24.70
N GLN A 57 6.52 -30.02 25.77
CA GLN A 57 5.66 -29.46 26.81
C GLN A 57 6.47 -28.75 27.89
N SER A 58 5.92 -27.65 28.42
CA SER A 58 6.54 -26.89 29.51
C SER A 58 6.54 -27.69 30.82
N LEU A 59 7.73 -28.09 31.29
CA LEU A 59 7.93 -28.74 32.58
C LEU A 59 7.41 -27.85 33.73
N THR A 60 6.56 -28.41 34.60
CA THR A 60 6.17 -27.73 35.84
C THR A 60 7.36 -27.64 36.80
N ARG A 61 7.36 -26.60 37.66
CA ARG A 61 8.39 -26.42 38.70
C ARG A 61 8.54 -27.66 39.61
N TYR A 62 7.45 -28.41 39.84
CA TYR A 62 7.46 -29.65 40.60
C TYR A 62 8.21 -30.78 39.87
N GLN A 63 7.91 -31.03 38.60
CA GLN A 63 8.60 -32.05 37.80
C GLN A 63 10.11 -31.77 37.70
N LEU A 64 10.49 -30.50 37.47
CA LEU A 64 11.89 -30.09 37.41
C LEU A 64 12.62 -30.31 38.75
N ALA A 65 11.99 -29.95 39.88
CA ALA A 65 12.58 -30.16 41.21
C ALA A 65 12.81 -31.65 41.53
N VAL A 66 11.85 -32.52 41.17
CA VAL A 66 11.99 -33.98 41.34
C VAL A 66 13.12 -34.55 40.48
N ALA A 67 13.26 -34.09 39.23
CA ALA A 67 14.35 -34.51 38.35
C ALA A 67 15.74 -34.10 38.90
N LEU A 68 15.89 -32.84 39.31
CA LEU A 68 17.14 -32.33 39.88
C LEU A 68 17.55 -33.07 41.16
N TYR A 69 16.59 -33.38 42.04
CA TYR A 69 16.84 -34.17 43.24
C TYR A 69 17.42 -35.56 42.92
N ARG A 70 16.80 -36.29 41.98
CA ARG A 70 17.27 -37.63 41.55
C ARG A 70 18.66 -37.57 40.91
N LEU A 71 18.91 -36.56 40.08
CA LEU A 71 20.22 -36.34 39.45
C LEU A 71 21.32 -36.11 40.50
N MET A 72 21.06 -35.29 41.53
CA MET A 72 22.03 -35.05 42.61
C MET A 72 22.37 -36.31 43.40
N THR A 73 21.38 -37.14 43.75
CA THR A 73 21.60 -38.43 44.42
C THR A 73 22.55 -39.32 43.61
N ILE A 74 22.21 -39.58 42.35
CA ILE A 74 22.99 -40.47 41.46
C ILE A 74 24.40 -39.93 41.17
N THR A 75 24.57 -38.60 41.16
CA THR A 75 25.87 -37.97 40.92
C THR A 75 26.79 -38.12 42.13
N ASN A 76 26.27 -37.94 43.36
CA ASN A 76 27.05 -38.18 44.59
C ASN A 76 27.48 -39.66 44.71
N ASP A 77 26.58 -40.61 44.43
CA ASP A 77 26.88 -42.04 44.46
C ASP A 77 28.00 -42.43 43.47
N LYS A 78 28.04 -41.77 42.30
CA LYS A 78 29.10 -41.96 41.30
C LYS A 78 30.42 -41.31 41.70
N ILE A 79 30.41 -40.12 42.30
CA ILE A 79 31.63 -39.44 42.78
C ILE A 79 32.32 -40.29 43.86
N ALA A 80 31.55 -40.82 44.82
CA ALA A 80 32.06 -41.72 45.86
C ALA A 80 32.66 -43.04 45.32
N ALA A 81 32.35 -43.43 44.07
CA ALA A 81 32.92 -44.61 43.42
C ALA A 81 34.24 -44.33 42.68
N VAL A 82 34.53 -43.08 42.31
CA VAL A 82 35.73 -42.70 41.53
C VAL A 82 36.97 -42.56 42.43
N GLU A 83 36.80 -42.10 43.67
CA GLU A 83 37.88 -41.81 44.62
C GLU A 83 38.69 -43.05 45.09
N LYS A 84 38.36 -44.25 44.59
CA LYS A 84 38.87 -45.54 45.07
C LYS A 84 39.84 -46.27 44.13
N LYS A 85 40.28 -45.67 43.00
CA LYS A 85 41.10 -46.37 41.98
C LYS A 85 42.15 -45.51 41.25
N ILE A 86 43.35 -45.35 41.81
CA ILE A 86 44.56 -44.85 41.12
C ILE A 86 45.81 -45.63 41.59
N PRO A 87 46.59 -46.22 40.67
CA PRO A 87 48.07 -46.17 40.79
C PRO A 87 48.86 -46.11 39.47
N THR A 88 50.14 -45.71 39.58
CA THR A 88 51.19 -45.47 38.55
C THR A 88 51.99 -46.74 38.15
N THR A 89 52.83 -46.70 37.10
CA THR A 89 54.19 -47.35 36.97
C THR A 89 54.90 -47.00 35.63
N VAL A 90 56.24 -47.16 35.57
CA VAL A 90 57.16 -46.91 34.42
C VAL A 90 58.18 -48.07 34.29
N THR A 91 58.78 -48.33 33.11
CA THR A 91 59.79 -49.41 32.88
C THR A 91 61.02 -48.96 32.04
N THR A 92 62.16 -49.66 32.18
CA THR A 92 63.53 -49.14 31.97
C THR A 92 64.55 -50.24 31.57
N THR A 93 65.35 -50.09 30.49
CA THR A 93 66.54 -50.96 30.20
C THR A 93 67.67 -50.27 29.39
N THR A 94 68.94 -50.68 29.60
CA THR A 94 70.25 -50.15 29.07
C THR A 94 71.33 -51.28 29.08
N PRO A 95 72.62 -51.17 28.66
CA PRO A 95 73.47 -50.05 28.13
C PRO A 95 73.91 -50.30 26.64
N ALA A 96 75.12 -50.12 26.05
CA ALA A 96 76.52 -49.78 26.41
C ALA A 96 77.36 -49.40 25.13
N GLN A 97 78.64 -48.96 25.09
CA GLN A 97 79.65 -48.61 26.12
C GLN A 97 80.68 -47.50 25.71
N THR A 98 81.95 -47.81 25.34
CA THR A 98 83.13 -46.90 25.34
C THR A 98 84.24 -47.20 24.29
N SER A 99 84.78 -46.20 23.57
CA SER A 99 86.21 -45.75 23.62
C SER A 99 86.66 -44.74 22.54
N GLN A 100 87.30 -43.64 22.98
CA GLN A 100 88.20 -42.67 22.28
C GLN A 100 87.73 -41.89 21.02
N ILE A 101 88.20 -40.63 20.91
CA ILE A 101 87.82 -39.61 19.91
C ILE A 101 89.07 -38.80 19.46
N PRO A 102 89.28 -38.50 18.16
CA PRO A 102 90.31 -37.57 17.67
C PRO A 102 89.86 -36.09 17.63
N ALA A 103 90.81 -35.16 17.76
CA ALA A 103 90.59 -33.72 17.92
C ALA A 103 89.99 -32.94 16.72
N ASN A 104 89.57 -33.61 15.64
CA ASN A 104 88.76 -33.00 14.57
C ASN A 104 87.24 -33.19 14.80
N ILE A 105 86.84 -34.04 15.75
CA ILE A 105 85.43 -34.30 15.98
C ILE A 105 84.75 -33.10 16.65
N ASP A 106 85.38 -32.39 17.59
CA ASP A 106 84.74 -31.27 18.30
C ASP A 106 84.39 -30.07 17.39
N SER A 107 85.21 -29.76 16.39
CA SER A 107 84.92 -28.71 15.40
C SER A 107 83.74 -29.10 14.51
N GLN A 108 83.69 -30.36 14.07
CA GLN A 108 82.58 -30.91 13.30
C GLN A 108 81.30 -31.03 14.15
N LEU A 109 81.40 -31.40 15.43
CA LEU A 109 80.27 -31.50 16.36
C LEU A 109 79.67 -30.12 16.65
N ARG A 110 80.49 -29.09 16.83
CA ARG A 110 80.02 -27.72 17.02
C ARG A 110 79.37 -27.18 15.75
N SER A 111 80.02 -27.33 14.58
CA SER A 111 79.43 -26.91 13.30
C SER A 111 78.11 -27.63 12.99
N LEU A 112 78.02 -28.93 13.28
CA LEU A 112 76.80 -29.72 13.13
C LEU A 112 75.73 -29.31 14.17
N SER A 113 76.12 -29.00 15.41
CA SER A 113 75.23 -28.49 16.45
C SER A 113 74.65 -27.12 16.08
N ASP A 114 75.46 -26.22 15.51
CA ASP A 114 75.03 -24.91 15.03
C ASP A 114 74.10 -25.02 13.81
N GLN A 115 74.38 -25.97 12.90
CA GLN A 115 73.47 -26.32 11.81
C GLN A 115 72.15 -26.91 12.33
N VAL A 116 72.18 -27.81 13.32
CA VAL A 116 70.98 -28.39 13.96
C VAL A 116 70.18 -27.32 14.72
N LEU A 117 70.83 -26.36 15.39
CA LEU A 117 70.14 -25.20 15.98
C LEU A 117 69.51 -24.31 14.91
N SER A 118 70.21 -24.03 13.81
CA SER A 118 69.70 -23.23 12.70
C SER A 118 68.50 -23.89 12.01
N LEU A 119 68.57 -25.21 11.79
CA LEU A 119 67.47 -26.03 11.28
C LEU A 119 66.30 -26.06 12.27
N SER A 120 66.53 -26.28 13.57
CA SER A 120 65.47 -26.29 14.60
C SER A 120 64.76 -24.93 14.71
N ASN A 121 65.49 -23.82 14.61
CA ASN A 121 64.90 -22.48 14.54
C ASN A 121 64.15 -22.22 13.22
N SER A 122 64.62 -22.83 12.12
CA SER A 122 63.92 -22.80 10.83
C SER A 122 62.62 -23.60 10.87
N ASP A 123 62.64 -24.82 11.41
CA ASP A 123 61.45 -25.66 11.63
C ASP A 123 60.44 -24.97 12.54
N LYS A 124 60.89 -24.34 13.64
CA LYS A 124 60.02 -23.54 14.50
C LYS A 124 59.38 -22.36 13.75
N THR A 125 60.14 -21.71 12.86
CA THR A 125 59.65 -20.62 11.99
C THR A 125 58.69 -21.13 10.92
N ILE A 126 58.93 -22.32 10.37
CA ILE A 126 58.08 -23.00 9.38
C ILE A 126 56.77 -23.42 10.03
N ASN A 127 56.80 -24.08 11.19
CA ASN A 127 55.62 -24.47 11.95
C ASN A 127 54.77 -23.25 12.34
N THR A 128 55.39 -22.17 12.85
CA THR A 128 54.67 -20.91 13.13
C THR A 128 53.99 -20.33 11.87
N LYS A 129 54.59 -20.50 10.68
CA LYS A 129 53.99 -20.10 9.39
C LYS A 129 52.91 -21.08 8.93
N ILE A 130 53.03 -22.37 9.22
CA ILE A 130 52.01 -23.40 8.95
C ILE A 130 50.77 -23.14 9.82
N ASP A 131 50.93 -22.89 11.13
CA ASP A 131 49.84 -22.55 12.04
C ASP A 131 49.11 -21.27 11.56
N ALA A 132 49.87 -20.23 11.21
CA ALA A 132 49.34 -18.98 10.67
C ALA A 132 48.73 -19.11 9.26
N LEU A 133 49.06 -20.18 8.51
CA LEU A 133 48.45 -20.51 7.23
C LEU A 133 47.17 -21.36 7.44
N SER A 134 47.18 -22.30 8.39
CA SER A 134 46.00 -23.08 8.80
C SER A 134 44.91 -22.15 9.29
N ALA A 135 45.20 -21.26 10.23
CA ALA A 135 44.22 -20.29 10.73
C ALA A 135 43.63 -19.38 9.62
N LYS A 136 44.40 -19.12 8.54
CA LYS A 136 43.91 -18.42 7.34
C LYS A 136 43.06 -19.32 6.45
N VAL A 137 43.41 -20.60 6.29
CA VAL A 137 42.59 -21.60 5.60
C VAL A 137 41.27 -21.80 6.34
N ASP A 138 41.27 -21.92 7.67
CA ASP A 138 40.07 -22.02 8.51
C ASP A 138 39.19 -20.77 8.36
N THR A 139 39.79 -19.58 8.37
CA THR A 139 39.10 -18.30 8.12
C THR A 139 38.51 -18.21 6.71
N VAL A 140 39.17 -18.81 5.70
CA VAL A 140 38.66 -18.88 4.33
C VAL A 140 37.56 -19.93 4.22
N SER A 141 37.68 -21.09 4.87
CA SER A 141 36.65 -22.12 4.91
C SER A 141 35.36 -21.57 5.49
N GLY A 142 35.40 -20.97 6.68
CA GLY A 142 34.22 -20.38 7.30
C GLY A 142 33.56 -19.27 6.46
N LYS A 143 34.34 -18.56 5.62
CA LYS A 143 33.79 -17.61 4.63
C LYS A 143 33.17 -18.31 3.41
N VAL A 144 33.74 -19.42 2.96
CA VAL A 144 33.18 -20.27 1.90
C VAL A 144 31.90 -20.96 2.36
N ASP A 145 31.83 -21.38 3.63
CA ASP A 145 30.64 -21.97 4.24
C ASP A 145 29.50 -20.93 4.32
N LEU A 146 29.79 -19.71 4.79
CA LEU A 146 28.83 -18.59 4.79
C LEU A 146 28.39 -18.21 3.37
N LEU A 147 29.32 -18.08 2.42
CA LEU A 147 28.98 -17.85 1.01
C LEU A 147 28.13 -18.97 0.41
N SER A 148 28.36 -20.22 0.82
CA SER A 148 27.55 -21.37 0.41
C SER A 148 26.15 -21.33 1.04
N GLN A 149 26.02 -20.85 2.27
CA GLN A 149 24.74 -20.60 2.90
C GLN A 149 23.97 -19.48 2.19
N ASP A 150 24.62 -18.34 1.91
CA ASP A 150 24.03 -17.22 1.18
C ASP A 150 23.60 -17.61 -0.24
N ILE A 151 24.41 -18.39 -0.97
CA ILE A 151 24.05 -18.94 -2.29
C ILE A 151 22.80 -19.84 -2.21
N ASN A 152 22.67 -20.66 -1.16
CA ASN A 152 21.48 -21.50 -0.97
C ASN A 152 20.24 -20.69 -0.55
N ASN A 153 20.41 -19.63 0.24
CA ASN A 153 19.35 -18.68 0.59
C ASN A 153 18.85 -17.97 -0.69
N VAL A 154 19.74 -17.31 -1.43
CA VAL A 154 19.42 -16.62 -2.69
C VAL A 154 18.80 -17.56 -3.72
N LYS A 155 19.27 -18.81 -3.83
CA LYS A 155 18.66 -19.83 -4.69
C LYS A 155 17.23 -20.19 -4.26
N THR A 156 16.96 -20.21 -2.95
CA THR A 156 15.62 -20.43 -2.40
C THR A 156 14.71 -19.24 -2.68
N ASP A 157 15.19 -18.01 -2.47
CA ASP A 157 14.46 -16.77 -2.74
C ASP A 157 14.14 -16.61 -4.23
N VAL A 158 15.10 -16.89 -5.12
CA VAL A 158 14.88 -16.91 -6.58
C VAL A 158 13.86 -17.98 -6.98
N SER A 159 13.86 -19.15 -6.34
CA SER A 159 12.85 -20.20 -6.59
C SER A 159 11.46 -19.77 -6.10
N GLY A 160 11.37 -19.07 -4.97
CA GLY A 160 10.15 -18.46 -4.46
C GLY A 160 9.63 -17.35 -5.38
N MET A 161 10.51 -16.46 -5.84
CA MET A 161 10.18 -15.40 -6.81
C MET A 161 9.70 -15.99 -8.15
N GLN A 162 10.31 -17.07 -8.64
CA GLN A 162 9.85 -17.75 -9.86
C GLN A 162 8.43 -18.29 -9.68
N SER A 163 8.15 -18.99 -8.57
CA SER A 163 6.82 -19.51 -8.25
C SER A 163 5.76 -18.39 -8.10
N LEU A 164 6.13 -17.27 -7.47
CA LEU A 164 5.26 -16.09 -7.35
C LEU A 164 5.05 -15.39 -8.71
N TYR A 165 6.05 -15.34 -9.57
CA TYR A 165 5.95 -14.83 -10.94
C TYR A 165 5.02 -15.70 -11.78
N ASP A 166 5.19 -17.02 -11.77
CA ASP A 166 4.35 -17.96 -12.52
C ASP A 166 2.90 -17.92 -12.03
N ALA A 167 2.68 -17.84 -10.71
CA ALA A 167 1.36 -17.64 -10.12
C ALA A 167 0.74 -16.28 -10.51
N LEU A 168 1.53 -15.20 -10.54
CA LEU A 168 1.07 -13.88 -10.98
C LEU A 168 0.73 -13.87 -12.48
N VAL A 169 1.52 -14.54 -13.32
CA VAL A 169 1.26 -14.70 -14.76
C VAL A 169 -0.02 -15.52 -14.98
N GLN A 170 -0.25 -16.58 -14.21
CA GLN A 170 -1.53 -17.30 -14.22
C GLN A 170 -2.68 -16.38 -13.81
N LYS A 171 -2.59 -15.66 -12.69
CA LYS A 171 -3.66 -14.74 -12.23
C LYS A 171 -3.95 -13.58 -13.20
N VAL A 172 -2.92 -13.03 -13.84
CA VAL A 172 -3.09 -12.02 -14.91
C VAL A 172 -3.74 -12.64 -16.15
N THR A 173 -3.48 -13.91 -16.45
CA THR A 173 -4.11 -14.65 -17.55
C THR A 173 -5.58 -15.01 -17.23
N GLU A 174 -5.88 -15.41 -15.98
CA GLU A 174 -7.24 -15.59 -15.45
C GLU A 174 -8.03 -14.28 -15.53
N LEU A 175 -7.48 -13.16 -15.05
CA LEU A 175 -8.12 -11.84 -15.20
C LEU A 175 -8.37 -11.49 -16.67
N ARG A 176 -7.38 -11.69 -17.54
CA ARG A 176 -7.51 -11.42 -18.98
C ARG A 176 -8.56 -12.31 -19.65
N SER A 177 -8.72 -13.57 -19.26
CA SER A 177 -9.76 -14.45 -19.83
C SER A 177 -11.15 -14.00 -19.38
N LEU A 178 -11.32 -13.68 -18.09
CA LEU A 178 -12.55 -13.09 -17.55
C LEU A 178 -12.91 -11.74 -18.21
N MET A 179 -11.91 -10.94 -18.58
CA MET A 179 -12.08 -9.67 -19.30
C MET A 179 -12.30 -9.80 -20.82
N SER A 180 -11.92 -10.93 -21.45
CA SER A 180 -11.96 -11.08 -22.92
C SER A 180 -13.12 -11.95 -23.43
N VAL A 181 -13.67 -12.83 -22.58
CA VAL A 181 -14.91 -13.57 -22.86
C VAL A 181 -15.85 -13.55 -21.65
N THR A 182 -16.25 -12.34 -21.26
CA THR A 182 -17.23 -12.15 -20.19
C THR A 182 -18.65 -12.40 -20.70
N PRO A 183 -19.47 -13.25 -20.05
CA PRO A 183 -20.89 -13.40 -20.37
C PRO A 183 -21.65 -12.07 -20.36
N THR A 184 -21.23 -11.11 -19.52
CA THR A 184 -21.79 -9.75 -19.49
C THR A 184 -21.65 -9.02 -20.81
N GLY A 185 -20.64 -9.26 -21.64
CA GLY A 185 -20.52 -8.66 -22.96
C GLY A 185 -21.60 -9.15 -23.94
N GLN A 186 -21.95 -10.44 -23.86
CA GLN A 186 -23.09 -10.99 -24.60
C GLN A 186 -24.41 -10.51 -23.99
N SER A 187 -24.57 -10.54 -22.67
CA SER A 187 -25.76 -10.03 -21.99
C SER A 187 -26.00 -8.53 -22.23
N ILE A 188 -24.96 -7.70 -22.35
CA ILE A 188 -25.08 -6.28 -22.71
C ILE A 188 -25.51 -6.11 -24.16
N ASN A 189 -25.02 -6.93 -25.09
CA ASN A 189 -25.49 -6.92 -26.48
C ASN A 189 -26.93 -7.41 -26.62
N THR A 190 -27.32 -8.48 -25.91
CA THR A 190 -28.71 -8.94 -25.83
C THR A 190 -29.60 -7.87 -25.21
N LEU A 191 -29.23 -7.32 -24.04
CA LEU A 191 -29.97 -6.25 -23.38
C LEU A 191 -30.08 -4.99 -24.24
N SER A 192 -29.06 -4.68 -25.06
CA SER A 192 -29.10 -3.57 -26.02
C SER A 192 -30.08 -3.85 -27.18
N GLN A 193 -30.17 -5.10 -27.67
CA GLN A 193 -31.16 -5.53 -28.65
C GLN A 193 -32.58 -5.58 -28.05
N ASP A 194 -32.73 -6.02 -26.80
CA ASP A 194 -33.99 -6.01 -26.07
C ASP A 194 -34.46 -4.58 -25.80
N ILE A 195 -33.55 -3.66 -25.43
CA ILE A 195 -33.85 -2.23 -25.29
C ILE A 195 -34.22 -1.60 -26.64
N ALA A 196 -33.57 -1.98 -27.75
CA ALA A 196 -33.93 -1.50 -29.09
C ALA A 196 -35.30 -2.03 -29.55
N THR A 197 -35.62 -3.28 -29.22
CA THR A 197 -36.92 -3.92 -29.48
C THR A 197 -38.00 -3.26 -28.63
N LEU A 198 -37.81 -3.17 -27.31
CA LEU A 198 -38.72 -2.49 -26.38
C LEU A 198 -38.94 -1.02 -26.74
N LYS A 199 -37.92 -0.31 -27.24
CA LYS A 199 -38.07 1.07 -27.76
C LYS A 199 -38.95 1.12 -29.02
N THR A 200 -38.90 0.09 -29.85
CA THR A 200 -39.75 -0.07 -31.04
C THR A 200 -41.19 -0.44 -30.64
N ASP A 201 -41.35 -1.31 -29.65
CA ASP A 201 -42.66 -1.71 -29.11
C ASP A 201 -43.33 -0.55 -28.36
N VAL A 202 -42.60 0.21 -27.54
CA VAL A 202 -43.10 1.44 -26.89
C VAL A 202 -43.48 2.49 -27.92
N SER A 203 -42.74 2.61 -29.03
CA SER A 203 -43.10 3.51 -30.13
C SER A 203 -44.37 3.06 -30.87
N SER A 204 -44.52 1.74 -31.06
CA SER A 204 -45.71 1.13 -31.68
C SER A 204 -46.94 1.27 -30.79
N LEU A 205 -46.79 0.98 -29.49
CA LEU A 205 -47.81 1.16 -28.46
C LEU A 205 -48.24 2.62 -28.33
N LYS A 206 -47.29 3.58 -28.39
CA LYS A 206 -47.59 5.02 -28.42
C LYS A 206 -48.46 5.38 -29.62
N ASN A 207 -48.19 4.81 -30.79
CA ASN A 207 -49.01 5.00 -31.98
C ASN A 207 -50.40 4.37 -31.83
N SER A 208 -50.49 3.12 -31.32
CA SER A 208 -51.76 2.45 -31.03
C SER A 208 -52.61 3.22 -30.02
N VAL A 209 -52.01 3.74 -28.94
CA VAL A 209 -52.68 4.61 -27.96
C VAL A 209 -53.17 5.89 -28.62
N LYS A 210 -52.38 6.52 -29.49
CA LYS A 210 -52.85 7.70 -30.26
C LYS A 210 -54.07 7.34 -31.13
N THR A 211 -54.03 6.23 -31.87
CA THR A 211 -55.16 5.78 -32.70
C THR A 211 -56.41 5.47 -31.87
N LEU A 212 -56.25 4.92 -30.66
CA LEU A 212 -57.34 4.73 -29.72
C LEU A 212 -57.91 6.07 -29.23
N THR A 213 -57.06 7.05 -28.89
CA THR A 213 -57.50 8.41 -28.52
C THR A 213 -58.22 9.13 -29.67
N ASP A 214 -57.72 9.02 -30.90
CA ASP A 214 -58.37 9.58 -32.09
C ASP A 214 -59.75 8.93 -32.31
N SER A 215 -59.86 7.61 -32.12
CA SER A 215 -61.11 6.85 -32.23
C SER A 215 -62.10 7.15 -31.10
N GLN A 216 -61.61 7.35 -29.88
CA GLN A 216 -62.38 7.82 -28.73
C GLN A 216 -62.97 9.20 -29.03
N ASN A 217 -62.15 10.14 -29.51
CA ASN A 217 -62.60 11.49 -29.87
C ASN A 217 -63.67 11.47 -30.98
N SER A 218 -63.51 10.63 -32.01
CA SER A 218 -64.54 10.42 -33.05
C SER A 218 -65.83 9.81 -32.48
N THR A 219 -65.72 8.93 -31.48
CA THR A 219 -66.87 8.32 -30.79
C THR A 219 -67.61 9.35 -29.93
N SER A 220 -66.89 10.20 -29.19
CA SER A 220 -67.48 11.31 -28.43
C SER A 220 -68.17 12.33 -29.33
N GLN A 221 -67.63 12.62 -30.51
CA GLN A 221 -68.29 13.45 -31.53
C GLN A 221 -69.58 12.80 -32.07
N LYS A 222 -69.58 11.47 -32.29
CA LYS A 222 -70.81 10.74 -32.67
C LYS A 222 -71.84 10.77 -31.54
N LEU A 223 -71.42 10.67 -30.28
CA LEU A 223 -72.33 10.75 -29.13
C LEU A 223 -73.04 12.11 -29.06
N SER A 224 -72.35 13.23 -29.29
CA SER A 224 -73.02 14.54 -29.32
C SER A 224 -73.97 14.72 -30.52
N THR A 225 -73.81 13.96 -31.61
CA THR A 225 -74.85 13.89 -32.65
C THR A 225 -76.09 13.10 -32.22
N LEU A 226 -75.96 12.14 -31.29
CA LEU A 226 -77.09 11.44 -30.69
C LEU A 226 -77.85 12.37 -29.73
N ASP A 227 -77.16 13.19 -28.94
CA ASP A 227 -77.79 14.22 -28.10
C ASP A 227 -78.60 15.22 -28.96
N SER A 228 -78.01 15.67 -30.09
CA SER A 228 -78.70 16.53 -31.06
C SER A 228 -79.91 15.85 -31.71
N LEU A 229 -79.86 14.54 -31.95
CA LEU A 229 -81.00 13.77 -32.45
C LEU A 229 -82.09 13.61 -31.38
N SER A 230 -81.72 13.35 -30.13
CA SER A 230 -82.64 13.27 -28.99
C SER A 230 -83.37 14.60 -28.77
N ALA A 231 -82.67 15.73 -28.87
CA ALA A 231 -83.30 17.05 -28.80
C ALA A 231 -84.31 17.29 -29.94
N LYS A 232 -84.03 16.78 -31.15
CA LYS A 232 -84.97 16.82 -32.29
C LYS A 232 -86.19 15.92 -32.07
N VAL A 233 -86.03 14.75 -31.47
CA VAL A 233 -87.15 13.86 -31.10
C VAL A 233 -88.05 14.55 -30.07
N ALA A 234 -87.50 15.11 -29.00
CA ALA A 234 -88.28 15.85 -28.00
C ALA A 234 -89.03 17.07 -28.60
N ALA A 235 -88.42 17.76 -29.58
CA ALA A 235 -89.09 18.83 -30.32
C ALA A 235 -90.24 18.33 -31.21
N LEU A 236 -90.11 17.15 -31.82
CA LEU A 236 -91.17 16.50 -32.57
C LEU A 236 -92.32 16.02 -31.65
N GLU A 237 -92.01 15.44 -30.49
CA GLU A 237 -92.99 15.06 -29.48
C GLU A 237 -93.79 16.28 -28.97
N SER A 238 -93.12 17.39 -28.67
CA SER A 238 -93.76 18.66 -28.32
C SER A 238 -94.68 19.18 -29.45
N SER A 239 -94.23 19.06 -30.70
CA SER A 239 -95.02 19.42 -31.89
C SER A 239 -96.27 18.54 -32.06
N ILE A 240 -96.15 17.23 -31.79
CA ILE A 240 -97.27 16.27 -31.81
C ILE A 240 -98.28 16.59 -30.70
N ASN A 241 -97.82 16.89 -29.49
CA ASN A 241 -98.69 17.26 -28.36
C ASN A 241 -99.45 18.58 -28.61
N SER A 242 -98.82 19.55 -29.29
CA SER A 242 -99.46 20.79 -29.74
C SER A 242 -100.52 20.52 -30.83
N LEU A 243 -100.23 19.60 -31.76
CA LEU A 243 -101.17 19.20 -32.81
C LEU A 243 -102.38 18.44 -32.24
N ASP A 244 -102.18 17.50 -31.31
CA ASP A 244 -103.25 16.81 -30.58
C ASP A 244 -104.14 17.81 -29.80
N SER A 245 -103.54 18.78 -29.12
CA SER A 245 -104.28 19.85 -28.42
C SER A 245 -105.12 20.69 -29.40
N SER A 246 -104.57 20.97 -30.59
CA SER A 246 -105.26 21.69 -31.66
C SER A 246 -106.43 20.87 -32.25
N ILE A 247 -106.25 19.57 -32.43
CA ILE A 247 -107.29 18.63 -32.89
C ILE A 247 -108.42 18.54 -31.86
N LYS A 248 -108.11 18.43 -30.56
CA LYS A 248 -109.09 18.43 -29.46
C LYS A 248 -109.91 19.72 -29.40
N SER A 249 -109.25 20.87 -29.55
CA SER A 249 -109.92 22.17 -29.65
C SER A 249 -110.86 22.24 -30.86
N THR A 250 -110.38 21.84 -32.04
CA THR A 250 -111.17 21.79 -33.28
C THR A 250 -112.38 20.87 -33.14
N ASN A 251 -112.21 19.68 -32.55
CA ASN A 251 -113.32 18.74 -32.32
C ASN A 251 -114.37 19.32 -31.36
N SER A 252 -113.95 20.07 -30.33
CA SER A 252 -114.86 20.77 -29.41
C SER A 252 -115.62 21.90 -30.11
N GLN A 253 -114.97 22.63 -31.03
CA GLN A 253 -115.63 23.64 -31.88
C GLN A 253 -116.63 22.98 -32.86
N VAL A 254 -116.31 21.82 -33.43
CA VAL A 254 -117.22 21.05 -34.29
C VAL A 254 -118.44 20.56 -33.50
N SER A 255 -118.27 20.00 -32.30
CA SER A 255 -119.41 19.63 -31.43
C SER A 255 -120.27 20.85 -31.05
N THR A 256 -119.64 21.98 -30.71
CA THR A 256 -120.36 23.23 -30.41
C THR A 256 -121.13 23.74 -31.64
N THR A 257 -120.55 23.61 -32.83
CA THR A 257 -121.19 23.98 -34.10
C THR A 257 -122.37 23.06 -34.41
N ALA A 258 -122.25 21.74 -34.18
CA ALA A 258 -123.35 20.80 -34.34
C ALA A 258 -124.52 21.08 -33.39
N LEU A 259 -124.23 21.42 -32.12
CA LEU A 259 -125.25 21.84 -31.14
C LEU A 259 -125.90 23.18 -31.54
N ASN A 260 -125.13 24.13 -32.06
CA ASN A 260 -125.66 25.39 -32.59
C ASN A 260 -126.53 25.16 -33.84
N VAL A 261 -126.17 24.26 -34.74
CA VAL A 261 -126.97 23.87 -35.91
C VAL A 261 -128.26 23.14 -35.50
N SER A 262 -128.21 22.23 -34.52
CA SER A 262 -129.41 21.59 -33.96
C SER A 262 -130.33 22.63 -33.29
N THR A 263 -129.77 23.55 -32.50
CA THR A 263 -130.50 24.66 -31.89
C THR A 263 -131.10 25.59 -32.94
N LEU A 264 -130.38 25.86 -34.03
CA LEU A 264 -130.87 26.65 -35.15
C LEU A 264 -131.98 25.91 -35.90
N SER A 265 -131.86 24.60 -36.14
CA SER A 265 -132.90 23.76 -36.74
C SER A 265 -134.18 23.77 -35.91
N ASN A 266 -134.06 23.58 -34.59
CA ASN A 266 -135.21 23.66 -33.67
C ASN A 266 -135.84 25.06 -33.66
N ARG A 267 -135.03 26.13 -33.77
CA ARG A 267 -135.50 27.51 -33.93
C ARG A 267 -136.16 27.75 -35.28
N VAL A 268 -135.66 27.15 -36.37
CA VAL A 268 -136.28 27.20 -37.70
C VAL A 268 -137.64 26.51 -37.67
N THR A 269 -137.75 25.29 -37.19
CA THR A 269 -139.05 24.61 -37.05
C THR A 269 -140.00 25.33 -36.10
N SER A 270 -139.49 25.96 -35.03
CA SER A 270 -140.29 26.83 -34.17
C SER A 270 -140.70 28.13 -34.86
N VAL A 271 -139.92 28.65 -35.82
CA VAL A 271 -140.25 29.84 -36.62
C VAL A 271 -141.20 29.49 -37.76
N GLU A 272 -141.06 28.34 -38.42
CA GLU A 272 -142.02 27.80 -39.38
C GLU A 272 -143.39 27.60 -38.73
N LYS A 273 -143.41 27.00 -37.52
CA LYS A 273 -144.61 26.93 -36.70
C LYS A 273 -145.10 28.33 -36.31
N SER A 274 -144.23 29.22 -35.83
CA SER A 274 -144.65 30.59 -35.47
C SER A 274 -145.15 31.38 -36.69
N ILE A 275 -144.71 31.06 -37.91
CA ILE A 275 -145.22 31.65 -39.15
C ILE A 275 -146.60 31.08 -39.48
N ALA A 276 -146.86 29.79 -39.25
CA ALA A 276 -148.20 29.22 -39.36
C ALA A 276 -149.15 29.80 -38.30
N ASP A 277 -148.69 29.92 -37.05
CA ASP A 277 -149.44 30.51 -35.94
C ASP A 277 -149.67 32.03 -36.18
N ILE A 278 -148.67 32.78 -36.67
CA ILE A 278 -148.80 34.19 -37.07
C ILE A 278 -149.73 34.33 -38.28
N ASN A 279 -149.70 33.40 -39.25
CA ASN A 279 -150.67 33.39 -40.35
C ASN A 279 -152.11 33.14 -39.83
N SER A 280 -152.27 32.43 -38.71
CA SER A 280 -153.55 32.31 -37.99
C SER A 280 -153.89 33.52 -37.10
N VAL A 281 -152.92 34.34 -36.68
CA VAL A 281 -153.13 35.54 -35.83
C VAL A 281 -153.24 36.84 -36.65
N ILE A 282 -152.70 36.88 -37.87
CA ILE A 282 -153.00 37.90 -38.89
C ILE A 282 -154.49 37.85 -39.26
N GLN A 283 -155.12 36.68 -39.16
CA GLN A 283 -156.56 36.50 -39.25
C GLN A 283 -157.33 37.00 -37.98
N SER A 284 -156.65 37.48 -36.91
CA SER A 284 -157.29 37.69 -35.58
C SER A 284 -156.82 38.87 -34.68
N MET A 285 -156.10 39.89 -35.18
CA MET A 285 -156.03 41.28 -34.62
C MET A 285 -155.22 41.57 -33.29
N PRO A 286 -154.98 42.86 -32.88
CA PRO A 286 -153.82 43.28 -32.02
C PRO A 286 -154.10 44.12 -30.73
N THR A 287 -153.07 44.42 -29.88
CA THR A 287 -152.68 45.81 -29.38
C THR A 287 -151.63 45.96 -28.22
N GLN A 288 -150.65 46.85 -28.46
CA GLN A 288 -149.92 47.80 -27.57
C GLN A 288 -149.17 47.47 -26.25
N SER A 289 -149.65 46.68 -25.28
CA SER A 289 -149.20 46.86 -23.87
C SER A 289 -147.71 46.58 -23.55
N ASN A 290 -146.99 45.80 -24.36
CA ASN A 290 -145.73 45.16 -23.96
C ASN A 290 -144.46 46.04 -24.15
N VAL A 291 -144.58 47.22 -24.76
CA VAL A 291 -143.41 47.99 -25.25
C VAL A 291 -142.61 48.68 -24.14
N SER A 292 -143.28 49.28 -23.15
CA SER A 292 -142.63 50.07 -22.10
C SER A 292 -141.79 49.21 -21.14
N THR A 293 -142.33 48.07 -20.71
CA THR A 293 -141.60 47.11 -19.85
C THR A 293 -140.32 46.63 -20.52
N LEU A 294 -140.36 46.37 -21.83
CA LEU A 294 -139.21 45.94 -22.62
C LEU A 294 -138.09 47.00 -22.62
N GLN A 295 -138.45 48.29 -22.71
CA GLN A 295 -137.51 49.41 -22.77
C GLN A 295 -136.71 49.56 -21.47
N SER A 296 -137.36 49.46 -20.29
CA SER A 296 -136.66 49.48 -19.00
C SER A 296 -135.74 48.26 -18.81
N THR A 297 -136.15 47.08 -19.30
CA THR A 297 -135.29 45.88 -19.28
C THR A 297 -134.03 46.08 -20.12
N VAL A 298 -134.15 46.63 -21.34
CA VAL A 298 -133.00 46.93 -22.22
C VAL A 298 -132.02 47.90 -21.57
N GLN A 299 -132.49 48.95 -20.88
CA GLN A 299 -131.60 49.91 -20.22
C GLN A 299 -130.83 49.28 -19.04
N SER A 300 -131.46 48.43 -18.23
CA SER A 300 -130.78 47.67 -17.17
C SER A 300 -129.70 46.72 -17.74
N MET A 301 -129.98 46.09 -18.89
CA MET A 301 -129.00 45.28 -19.62
C MET A 301 -127.82 46.14 -20.14
N GLN A 302 -128.06 47.36 -20.64
CA GLN A 302 -126.99 48.25 -21.09
C GLN A 302 -126.05 48.67 -19.95
N THR A 303 -126.57 49.04 -18.77
CA THR A 303 -125.71 49.34 -17.60
C THR A 303 -124.91 48.12 -17.15
N THR A 304 -125.51 46.92 -17.21
CA THR A 304 -124.83 45.66 -16.90
C THR A 304 -123.67 45.39 -17.87
N ILE A 305 -123.90 45.57 -19.17
CA ILE A 305 -122.88 45.44 -20.22
C ILE A 305 -121.72 46.43 -20.02
N GLN A 306 -122.02 47.68 -19.68
CA GLN A 306 -121.00 48.72 -19.43
C GLN A 306 -120.11 48.36 -18.23
N ASN A 307 -120.68 47.90 -17.12
CA ASN A 307 -119.91 47.45 -15.96
C ASN A 307 -119.00 46.26 -16.32
N MET A 308 -119.50 45.29 -17.10
CA MET A 308 -118.69 44.17 -17.60
C MET A 308 -117.54 44.63 -18.50
N GLN A 309 -117.74 45.63 -19.36
CA GLN A 309 -116.69 46.21 -20.22
C GLN A 309 -115.55 46.82 -19.39
N THR A 310 -115.85 47.55 -18.32
CA THR A 310 -114.82 48.11 -17.42
C THR A 310 -114.07 47.00 -16.67
N SER A 311 -114.74 45.94 -16.21
CA SER A 311 -114.08 44.78 -15.59
C SER A 311 -113.13 44.05 -16.56
N ILE A 312 -113.54 43.88 -17.82
CA ILE A 312 -112.71 43.27 -18.87
C ILE A 312 -111.45 44.13 -19.12
N GLN A 313 -111.57 45.45 -19.19
CA GLN A 313 -110.43 46.34 -19.37
C GLN A 313 -109.44 46.27 -18.19
N SER A 314 -109.92 46.18 -16.95
CA SER A 314 -109.06 46.02 -15.77
C SER A 314 -108.26 44.71 -15.82
N LEU A 315 -108.92 43.60 -16.19
CA LEU A 315 -108.26 42.30 -16.37
C LEU A 315 -107.25 42.31 -17.51
N GLN A 316 -107.51 43.01 -18.62
CA GLN A 316 -106.55 43.16 -19.72
C GLN A 316 -105.26 43.86 -19.27
N THR A 317 -105.34 44.92 -18.46
CA THR A 317 -104.16 45.60 -17.89
C THR A 317 -103.38 44.70 -16.92
N GLN A 318 -104.06 43.89 -16.10
CA GLN A 318 -103.40 42.92 -15.22
C GLN A 318 -102.67 41.85 -16.02
N ILE A 319 -103.28 41.31 -17.09
CA ILE A 319 -102.67 40.33 -17.98
C ILE A 319 -101.41 40.89 -18.66
N GLN A 320 -101.45 42.13 -19.17
CA GLN A 320 -100.28 42.80 -19.77
C GLN A 320 -99.14 43.02 -18.75
N THR A 321 -99.49 43.33 -17.50
CA THR A 321 -98.51 43.47 -16.40
C THR A 321 -97.86 42.12 -16.09
N MET A 322 -98.65 41.04 -16.00
CA MET A 322 -98.15 39.68 -15.80
C MET A 322 -97.26 39.21 -16.96
N GLN A 323 -97.64 39.48 -18.21
CA GLN A 323 -96.83 39.17 -19.40
C GLN A 323 -95.47 39.88 -19.38
N THR A 324 -95.43 41.14 -18.91
CA THR A 324 -94.17 41.89 -18.73
C THR A 324 -93.30 41.24 -17.66
N ASN A 325 -93.87 40.92 -16.50
CA ASN A 325 -93.15 40.28 -15.40
C ASN A 325 -92.58 38.89 -15.76
N VAL A 326 -93.33 38.09 -16.51
CA VAL A 326 -92.86 36.80 -17.03
C VAL A 326 -91.65 37.00 -17.94
N LYS A 327 -91.70 37.97 -18.86
CA LYS A 327 -90.58 38.25 -19.77
C LYS A 327 -89.32 38.77 -19.06
N THR A 328 -89.48 39.51 -17.96
CA THR A 328 -88.37 39.89 -17.07
C THR A 328 -87.79 38.65 -16.36
N LEU A 329 -88.62 37.73 -15.88
CA LEU A 329 -88.16 36.47 -15.28
C LEU A 329 -87.42 35.58 -16.29
N GLU A 330 -87.92 35.42 -17.52
CA GLU A 330 -87.24 34.72 -18.63
C GLU A 330 -85.85 35.30 -18.93
N THR A 331 -85.71 36.63 -18.83
CA THR A 331 -84.43 37.32 -19.03
C THR A 331 -83.48 37.05 -17.86
N ASN A 332 -83.96 37.20 -16.62
CA ASN A 332 -83.18 36.95 -15.41
C ASN A 332 -82.68 35.50 -15.32
N ASP A 333 -83.52 34.52 -15.70
CA ASP A 333 -83.16 33.09 -15.69
C ASP A 333 -82.03 32.78 -16.69
N LYS A 334 -82.10 33.37 -17.89
CA LYS A 334 -81.04 33.27 -18.91
C LYS A 334 -79.71 33.88 -18.44
N ASP A 335 -79.75 35.01 -17.74
CA ASP A 335 -78.57 35.63 -17.17
C ASP A 335 -78.02 34.80 -15.99
N LEU A 336 -78.90 34.21 -15.17
CA LEU A 336 -78.51 33.29 -14.10
C LEU A 336 -77.79 32.04 -14.66
N TYR A 337 -78.35 31.43 -15.70
CA TYR A 337 -77.76 30.30 -16.41
C TYR A 337 -76.39 30.63 -17.02
N SER A 338 -76.25 31.82 -17.61
CA SER A 338 -74.98 32.33 -18.14
C SER A 338 -73.91 32.50 -17.05
N ASN A 339 -74.31 33.03 -15.88
CA ASN A 339 -73.43 33.15 -14.71
C ASN A 339 -73.02 31.78 -14.16
N ILE A 340 -73.92 30.79 -14.15
CA ILE A 340 -73.62 29.41 -13.74
C ILE A 340 -72.57 28.77 -14.67
N GLN A 341 -72.66 28.94 -15.98
CA GLN A 341 -71.64 28.43 -16.92
C GLN A 341 -70.27 29.10 -16.74
N ALA A 342 -70.24 30.42 -16.46
CA ALA A 342 -69.01 31.12 -16.14
C ALA A 342 -68.38 30.62 -14.82
N LEU A 343 -69.21 30.28 -13.83
CA LEU A 343 -68.77 29.74 -12.54
C LEU A 343 -68.23 28.30 -12.68
N ASP A 344 -68.92 27.43 -13.42
CA ASP A 344 -68.46 26.07 -13.77
C ASP A 344 -67.11 26.08 -14.50
N THR A 345 -66.93 26.98 -15.47
CA THR A 345 -65.65 27.19 -16.15
C THR A 345 -64.55 27.60 -15.17
N LYS A 346 -64.86 28.45 -14.19
CA LYS A 346 -63.92 28.91 -13.16
C LYS A 346 -63.57 27.80 -12.15
N VAL A 347 -64.51 26.92 -11.81
CA VAL A 347 -64.26 25.72 -11.01
C VAL A 347 -63.31 24.78 -11.74
N LYS A 348 -63.60 24.41 -13.00
CA LYS A 348 -62.74 23.54 -13.82
C LYS A 348 -61.30 24.04 -13.96
N ASN A 349 -61.12 25.35 -14.13
CA ASN A 349 -59.78 25.97 -14.15
C ASN A 349 -59.07 25.90 -12.78
N THR A 350 -59.83 25.94 -11.68
CA THR A 350 -59.30 25.79 -10.31
C THR A 350 -58.89 24.33 -10.04
N ASP A 351 -59.71 23.36 -10.46
CA ASP A 351 -59.39 21.93 -10.35
C ASP A 351 -58.12 21.58 -11.14
N ALA A 352 -57.97 22.11 -12.36
CA ALA A 352 -56.77 21.94 -13.17
C ALA A 352 -55.51 22.51 -12.47
N ALA A 353 -55.62 23.66 -11.80
CA ALA A 353 -54.53 24.24 -11.01
C ALA A 353 -54.20 23.41 -9.77
N ILE A 354 -55.21 22.82 -9.10
CA ILE A 354 -55.01 21.90 -7.97
C ILE A 354 -54.27 20.63 -8.43
N VAL A 355 -54.58 20.08 -9.62
CA VAL A 355 -53.87 18.93 -10.19
C VAL A 355 -52.40 19.26 -10.49
N ASP A 356 -52.11 20.43 -11.09
CA ASP A 356 -50.74 20.90 -11.31
C ASP A 356 -49.94 21.08 -10.00
N ILE A 357 -50.57 21.65 -8.97
CA ILE A 357 -49.97 21.77 -7.62
C ILE A 357 -49.70 20.39 -7.02
N ASN A 358 -50.63 19.44 -7.11
CA ASN A 358 -50.44 18.08 -6.61
C ASN A 358 -49.32 17.33 -7.34
N ASN A 359 -49.19 17.51 -8.67
CA ASN A 359 -48.09 16.95 -9.44
C ASN A 359 -46.72 17.55 -9.02
N LYS A 360 -46.68 18.84 -8.67
CA LYS A 360 -45.47 19.49 -8.13
C LYS A 360 -45.13 19.01 -6.71
N ILE A 361 -46.13 18.79 -5.87
CA ILE A 361 -45.95 18.18 -4.54
C ILE A 361 -45.40 16.74 -4.67
N ALA A 362 -45.87 15.97 -5.66
CA ALA A 362 -45.40 14.61 -5.92
C ALA A 362 -43.92 14.52 -6.36
N ALA A 363 -43.28 15.63 -6.75
CA ALA A 363 -41.84 15.69 -7.04
C ALA A 363 -40.96 15.89 -5.79
N ILE A 364 -41.52 16.36 -4.66
CA ILE A 364 -40.77 16.63 -3.42
C ILE A 364 -40.05 15.39 -2.86
N PRO A 365 -40.63 14.16 -2.87
CA PRO A 365 -39.92 12.97 -2.42
C PRO A 365 -38.67 12.63 -3.25
N VAL A 366 -38.65 12.95 -4.55
CA VAL A 366 -37.49 12.74 -5.41
C VAL A 366 -36.35 13.69 -5.00
N LEU A 367 -36.67 14.97 -4.82
CA LEU A 367 -35.72 15.97 -4.32
C LEU A 367 -35.19 15.63 -2.90
N SER A 368 -35.99 14.95 -2.07
CA SER A 368 -35.53 14.43 -0.78
C SER A 368 -34.56 13.26 -0.94
N ALA A 369 -34.81 12.34 -1.87
CA ALA A 369 -33.90 11.23 -2.15
C ALA A 369 -32.56 11.71 -2.74
N ASP A 370 -32.60 12.68 -3.66
CA ASP A 370 -31.40 13.35 -4.19
C ASP A 370 -30.60 14.01 -3.06
N LEU A 371 -31.27 14.73 -2.16
CA LEU A 371 -30.65 15.36 -0.99
C LEU A 371 -30.03 14.34 -0.02
N ASP A 372 -30.65 13.18 0.18
CA ASP A 372 -30.10 12.11 1.02
C ASP A 372 -28.92 11.38 0.35
N SER A 373 -28.93 11.24 -0.98
CA SER A 373 -27.75 10.78 -1.74
C SER A 373 -26.59 11.76 -1.60
N MET A 374 -26.83 13.07 -1.77
CA MET A 374 -25.82 14.11 -1.59
C MET A 374 -25.23 14.14 -0.16
N LYS A 375 -26.02 13.82 0.87
CA LYS A 375 -25.49 13.61 2.24
C LYS A 375 -24.56 12.39 2.30
N GLY A 376 -24.94 11.29 1.64
CA GLY A 376 -24.10 10.10 1.49
C GLY A 376 -22.74 10.44 0.88
N ASP A 377 -22.73 11.07 -0.29
CA ASP A 377 -21.52 11.51 -0.98
C ASP A 377 -20.66 12.44 -0.11
N LEU A 378 -21.28 13.38 0.60
CA LEU A 378 -20.59 14.28 1.53
C LEU A 378 -19.95 13.54 2.72
N THR A 379 -20.53 12.44 3.20
CA THR A 379 -19.88 11.61 4.23
C THR A 379 -18.67 10.84 3.69
N VAL A 380 -18.70 10.39 2.44
CA VAL A 380 -17.55 9.76 1.78
C VAL A 380 -16.42 10.78 1.60
N VAL A 381 -16.72 11.96 1.04
CA VAL A 381 -15.76 13.05 0.88
C VAL A 381 -15.14 13.46 2.23
N LYS A 382 -15.91 13.44 3.32
CA LYS A 382 -15.35 13.69 4.65
C LYS A 382 -14.35 12.62 5.09
N VAL A 383 -14.63 11.33 4.84
CA VAL A 383 -13.69 10.24 5.15
C VAL A 383 -12.39 10.40 4.35
N ASP A 384 -12.48 10.76 3.06
CA ASP A 384 -11.30 11.02 2.23
C ASP A 384 -10.47 12.22 2.72
N VAL A 385 -11.11 13.29 3.17
CA VAL A 385 -10.43 14.44 3.80
C VAL A 385 -9.72 14.05 5.10
N ASP A 386 -10.35 13.23 5.96
CA ASP A 386 -9.71 12.74 7.19
C ASP A 386 -8.54 11.78 6.87
N ASN A 387 -8.65 10.95 5.82
CA ASN A 387 -7.56 10.09 5.33
C ASN A 387 -6.38 10.89 4.75
N LEU A 388 -6.65 11.93 3.96
CA LEU A 388 -5.63 12.84 3.43
C LEU A 388 -4.90 13.58 4.56
N LYS A 389 -5.63 14.02 5.59
CA LYS A 389 -5.06 14.64 6.79
C LYS A 389 -4.11 13.69 7.53
N ASN A 390 -4.51 12.44 7.77
CA ASN A 390 -3.67 11.42 8.40
C ASN A 390 -2.40 11.14 7.57
N SER A 391 -2.54 11.11 6.25
CA SER A 391 -1.42 10.93 5.31
C SER A 391 -0.43 12.10 5.38
N LEU A 392 -0.93 13.34 5.40
CA LEU A 392 -0.11 14.54 5.54
C LEU A 392 0.66 14.56 6.86
N GLN A 393 0.05 14.15 7.98
CA GLN A 393 0.72 14.03 9.28
C GLN A 393 1.83 12.96 9.28
N ASN A 394 1.69 11.91 8.48
CA ASN A 394 2.76 10.92 8.28
C ASN A 394 3.94 11.52 7.51
N THR A 395 3.67 12.23 6.41
CA THR A 395 4.69 12.96 5.62
C THR A 395 5.43 14.00 6.47
N ASP A 396 4.72 14.75 7.32
CA ASP A 396 5.29 15.73 8.24
C ASP A 396 6.25 15.07 9.26
N SER A 397 5.86 13.91 9.78
CA SER A 397 6.70 13.08 10.67
C SER A 397 7.95 12.53 9.95
N GLN A 398 7.82 12.16 8.68
CA GLN A 398 8.96 11.74 7.84
C GLN A 398 9.89 12.91 7.52
N LEU A 399 9.36 14.11 7.30
CA LEU A 399 10.14 15.33 7.05
C LEU A 399 11.00 15.69 8.27
N LEU A 400 10.41 15.73 9.47
CA LEU A 400 11.15 15.96 10.72
C LEU A 400 12.28 14.93 10.93
N THR A 401 12.05 13.67 10.54
CA THR A 401 13.05 12.60 10.60
C THR A 401 14.18 12.84 9.60
N LEU A 402 13.87 13.33 8.39
CA LEU A 402 14.84 13.68 7.36
C LEU A 402 15.67 14.91 7.77
N GLU A 403 15.05 15.94 8.35
CA GLU A 403 15.73 17.13 8.88
C GLU A 403 16.74 16.76 9.98
N SER A 404 16.35 15.91 10.93
CA SER A 404 17.24 15.37 11.97
C SER A 404 18.42 14.55 11.37
N THR A 405 18.15 13.81 10.29
CA THR A 405 19.18 13.07 9.56
C THR A 405 20.17 14.02 8.85
N VAL A 406 19.67 15.08 8.20
CA VAL A 406 20.49 16.11 7.56
C VAL A 406 21.37 16.85 8.58
N ALA A 407 20.82 17.24 9.74
CA ALA A 407 21.60 17.86 10.81
C ALA A 407 22.71 16.93 11.34
N THR A 408 22.43 15.63 11.45
CA THR A 408 23.44 14.63 11.84
C THR A 408 24.57 14.50 10.80
N LEU A 409 24.22 14.51 9.51
CA LEU A 409 25.21 14.49 8.42
C LEU A 409 26.06 15.78 8.36
N GLN A 410 25.47 16.94 8.63
CA GLN A 410 26.18 18.23 8.72
C GLN A 410 27.19 18.24 9.88
N ASN A 411 26.83 17.67 11.04
CA ASN A 411 27.75 17.51 12.16
C ASN A 411 28.92 16.57 11.79
N ALA A 412 28.62 15.40 11.21
CA ALA A 412 29.65 14.45 10.77
C ALA A 412 30.59 15.02 9.69
N GLN A 413 30.06 15.83 8.77
CA GLN A 413 30.87 16.56 7.79
C GLN A 413 31.78 17.60 8.45
N SER A 414 31.30 18.29 9.49
CA SER A 414 32.08 19.27 10.25
C SER A 414 33.22 18.61 11.03
N GLU A 415 32.97 17.47 11.67
CA GLU A 415 34.01 16.65 12.32
C GLU A 415 35.05 16.13 11.31
N LEU A 416 34.60 15.66 10.13
CA LEU A 416 35.49 15.18 9.08
C LEU A 416 36.41 16.29 8.57
N ASN A 417 35.87 17.50 8.34
CA ASN A 417 36.66 18.68 7.94
C ASN A 417 37.71 19.02 9.00
N ALA A 418 37.32 19.15 10.27
CA ALA A 418 38.27 19.42 11.36
C ALA A 418 39.38 18.35 11.49
N LYS A 419 39.06 17.09 11.17
CA LYS A 419 40.02 15.99 11.14
C LYS A 419 40.95 16.04 9.92
N ILE A 420 40.46 16.48 8.76
CA ILE A 420 41.28 16.78 7.56
C ILE A 420 42.25 17.93 7.86
N ASP A 421 41.79 19.02 8.46
CA ASP A 421 42.62 20.17 8.85
C ASP A 421 43.72 19.76 9.84
N THR A 422 43.35 19.00 10.87
CA THR A 422 44.28 18.45 11.87
C THR A 422 45.33 17.55 11.22
N THR A 423 44.93 16.64 10.33
CA THR A 423 45.83 15.73 9.62
C THR A 423 46.77 16.49 8.68
N THR A 424 46.25 17.52 8.01
CA THR A 424 47.03 18.40 7.11
C THR A 424 48.07 19.21 7.88
N ALA A 425 47.71 19.74 9.05
CA ALA A 425 48.65 20.43 9.94
C ALA A 425 49.75 19.49 10.47
N GLN A 426 49.39 18.26 10.87
CA GLN A 426 50.35 17.23 11.29
C GLN A 426 51.31 16.83 10.17
N LEU A 427 50.80 16.62 8.95
CA LEU A 427 51.61 16.29 7.78
C LEU A 427 52.56 17.42 7.42
N ASN A 428 52.09 18.68 7.42
CA ASN A 428 52.92 19.85 7.17
C ASN A 428 54.02 20.03 8.23
N ALA A 429 53.71 19.77 9.51
CA ALA A 429 54.71 19.78 10.58
C ALA A 429 55.77 18.67 10.41
N GLN A 430 55.36 17.46 10.00
CA GLN A 430 56.27 16.35 9.72
C GLN A 430 57.13 16.62 8.48
N ILE A 431 56.59 17.25 7.43
CA ILE A 431 57.36 17.72 6.26
C ILE A 431 58.37 18.78 6.68
N ALA A 432 57.97 19.78 7.47
CA ALA A 432 58.87 20.82 7.98
C ALA A 432 60.03 20.23 8.81
N LYS A 433 59.73 19.27 9.71
CA LYS A 433 60.78 18.54 10.44
C LYS A 433 61.72 17.79 9.49
N THR A 434 61.16 17.03 8.54
CA THR A 434 61.94 16.24 7.58
C THR A 434 62.85 17.14 6.72
N ASN A 435 62.40 18.33 6.34
CA ASN A 435 63.20 19.33 5.63
C ASN A 435 64.35 19.90 6.48
N ASN A 436 64.13 20.08 7.79
CA ASN A 436 65.20 20.47 8.72
C ASN A 436 66.22 19.34 8.91
N ASP A 437 65.75 18.10 9.09
CA ASP A 437 66.59 16.91 9.21
C ASP A 437 67.47 16.72 7.95
N ILE A 438 66.88 16.86 6.74
CA ILE A 438 67.60 16.87 5.45
C ILE A 438 68.62 18.02 5.36
N SER A 439 68.29 19.20 5.90
CA SER A 439 69.19 20.36 5.88
C SER A 439 70.39 20.18 6.81
N SER A 440 70.20 19.53 7.98
CA SER A 440 71.32 19.11 8.85
C SER A 440 72.23 18.15 8.11
N VAL A 441 71.68 17.07 7.54
CA VAL A 441 72.46 16.06 6.80
C VAL A 441 73.20 16.67 5.61
N ARG A 442 72.66 17.69 4.93
CA ARG A 442 73.39 18.44 3.90
C ARG A 442 74.59 19.18 4.48
N ASN A 443 74.44 19.88 5.60
CA ASN A 443 75.54 20.57 6.27
C ASN A 443 76.62 19.58 6.73
N ASP A 444 76.22 18.43 7.27
CA ASP A 444 77.13 17.35 7.68
C ASP A 444 77.92 16.80 6.48
N ILE A 445 77.26 16.60 5.33
CA ILE A 445 77.89 16.17 4.08
C ILE A 445 78.89 17.23 3.56
N ASP A 446 78.53 18.52 3.57
CA ASP A 446 79.44 19.57 3.13
C ASP A 446 80.63 19.77 4.10
N SER A 447 80.45 19.52 5.41
CA SER A 447 81.55 19.44 6.38
C SER A 447 82.50 18.27 6.08
N VAL A 448 81.97 17.05 5.96
CA VAL A 448 82.79 15.85 5.64
C VAL A 448 83.51 16.01 4.29
N LYS A 449 82.88 16.68 3.33
CA LYS A 449 83.50 17.03 2.04
C LYS A 449 84.65 18.04 2.19
N SER A 450 84.55 19.00 3.12
CA SER A 450 85.67 19.88 3.49
C SER A 450 86.79 19.11 4.17
N ASP A 451 86.47 18.19 5.08
CA ASP A 451 87.46 17.34 5.77
C ASP A 451 88.20 16.44 4.76
N VAL A 452 87.49 15.84 3.80
CA VAL A 452 88.08 15.05 2.71
C VAL A 452 89.00 15.89 1.81
N ILE A 453 88.67 17.16 1.56
CA ILE A 453 89.57 18.09 0.84
C ILE A 453 90.84 18.36 1.66
N SER A 454 90.72 18.67 2.95
CA SER A 454 91.87 18.92 3.83
C SER A 454 92.76 17.69 4.02
N VAL A 455 92.17 16.49 4.12
CA VAL A 455 92.92 15.23 4.12
C VAL A 455 93.64 15.01 2.78
N LYS A 456 93.01 15.33 1.65
CA LYS A 456 93.66 15.23 0.33
C LYS A 456 94.84 16.19 0.17
N GLU A 457 94.72 17.43 0.64
CA GLU A 457 95.81 18.40 0.67
C GLU A 457 96.95 17.95 1.60
N SER A 458 96.60 17.33 2.74
CA SER A 458 97.56 16.72 3.67
C SER A 458 98.30 15.55 3.03
N VAL A 459 97.61 14.70 2.26
CA VAL A 459 98.23 13.58 1.49
C VAL A 459 99.18 14.11 0.42
N ILE A 460 98.79 15.12 -0.37
CA ILE A 460 99.66 15.75 -1.38
C ILE A 460 100.93 16.33 -0.73
N THR A 461 100.78 16.94 0.45
CA THR A 461 101.92 17.44 1.24
C THR A 461 102.82 16.30 1.73
N LEU A 462 102.24 15.17 2.12
CA LEU A 462 102.96 13.96 2.51
C LEU A 462 103.71 13.33 1.32
N GLU A 463 103.08 13.19 0.15
CA GLU A 463 103.68 12.69 -1.10
C GLU A 463 104.88 13.54 -1.53
N SER A 464 104.78 14.88 -1.43
CA SER A 464 105.89 15.80 -1.66
C SER A 464 107.03 15.62 -0.65
N THR A 465 106.69 15.39 0.63
CA THR A 465 107.66 15.14 1.71
C THR A 465 108.37 13.80 1.55
N VAL A 466 107.66 12.75 1.12
CA VAL A 466 108.22 11.44 0.77
C VAL A 466 109.14 11.56 -0.45
N THR A 467 108.69 12.21 -1.53
CA THR A 467 109.51 12.46 -2.73
C THR A 467 110.81 13.20 -2.39
N THR A 468 110.74 14.21 -1.52
CA THR A 468 111.91 14.95 -1.03
C THR A 468 112.82 14.06 -0.16
N SER A 469 112.25 13.13 0.59
CA SER A 469 113.00 12.18 1.41
C SER A 469 113.70 11.12 0.56
N ASP A 470 113.06 10.59 -0.48
CA ASP A 470 113.66 9.64 -1.44
C ASP A 470 114.80 10.29 -2.24
N GLN A 471 114.66 11.57 -2.62
CA GLN A 471 115.76 12.34 -3.20
C GLN A 471 116.95 12.48 -2.24
N ARG A 472 116.68 12.72 -0.94
CA ARG A 472 117.74 12.77 0.09
C ARG A 472 118.37 11.40 0.36
N ILE A 473 117.59 10.32 0.33
CA ILE A 473 118.12 8.94 0.44
C ILE A 473 119.03 8.67 -0.77
N THR A 474 118.59 8.96 -1.98
CA THR A 474 119.39 8.81 -3.22
C THR A 474 120.70 9.62 -3.17
N LEU A 475 120.67 10.81 -2.56
CA LEU A 475 121.87 11.63 -2.34
C LEU A 475 122.81 10.99 -1.31
N LEU A 476 122.27 10.55 -0.16
CA LEU A 476 123.02 9.87 0.90
C LEU A 476 123.58 8.52 0.44
N GLU A 477 122.93 7.81 -0.46
CA GLU A 477 123.45 6.60 -1.10
C GLU A 477 124.64 6.91 -2.01
N LYS A 478 124.59 8.00 -2.78
CA LYS A 478 125.74 8.49 -3.55
C LYS A 478 126.90 8.93 -2.66
N GLU A 479 126.63 9.65 -1.56
CA GLU A 479 127.66 10.02 -0.58
C GLU A 479 128.26 8.79 0.10
N ASN A 480 127.45 7.82 0.52
CA ASN A 480 127.94 6.56 1.09
C ASN A 480 128.75 5.75 0.08
N ALA A 481 128.32 5.68 -1.19
CA ALA A 481 129.07 5.02 -2.25
C ALA A 481 130.44 5.69 -2.47
N LYS A 482 130.48 7.02 -2.51
CA LYS A 482 131.72 7.80 -2.63
C LYS A 482 132.63 7.62 -1.40
N LEU A 483 132.09 7.72 -0.18
CA LEU A 483 132.84 7.45 1.06
C LEU A 483 133.43 6.03 1.07
N LYS A 484 132.75 5.06 0.47
CA LYS A 484 133.23 3.66 0.32
C LYS A 484 134.35 3.53 -0.73
N GLU A 485 134.41 4.44 -1.70
CA GLU A 485 135.49 4.57 -2.69
C GLU A 485 136.70 5.31 -2.09
N ASP A 486 136.47 6.43 -1.41
CA ASP A 486 137.49 7.19 -0.66
C ASP A 486 138.13 6.32 0.45
N LEU A 487 137.35 5.47 1.13
CA LEU A 487 137.85 4.49 2.10
C LEU A 487 138.74 3.42 1.45
N LYS A 488 138.36 2.91 0.25
CA LYS A 488 139.20 1.98 -0.52
C LYS A 488 140.52 2.62 -0.95
N ALA A 489 140.48 3.86 -1.44
CA ALA A 489 141.67 4.62 -1.80
C ALA A 489 142.60 4.82 -0.59
N THR A 490 142.03 5.10 0.59
CA THR A 490 142.76 5.24 1.85
C THR A 490 143.41 3.92 2.29
N GLN A 491 142.70 2.79 2.19
CA GLN A 491 143.25 1.45 2.50
C GLN A 491 144.37 1.03 1.54
N ALA A 492 144.24 1.35 0.25
CA ALA A 492 145.31 1.13 -0.73
C ALA A 492 146.59 1.91 -0.37
N ASN A 493 146.44 3.18 0.04
CA ASN A 493 147.57 4.03 0.43
C ASN A 493 148.28 3.55 1.72
N GLN A 494 147.52 3.08 2.72
CA GLN A 494 148.10 2.43 3.91
C GLN A 494 148.85 1.14 3.55
N THR A 495 148.34 0.34 2.61
CA THR A 495 149.00 -0.91 2.17
C THR A 495 150.38 -0.63 1.57
N GLY A 496 150.51 0.40 0.74
CA GLY A 496 151.81 0.86 0.22
C GLY A 496 152.76 1.37 1.31
N THR A 497 152.22 2.12 2.29
CA THR A 497 153.01 2.66 3.40
C THR A 497 153.57 1.56 4.31
N ILE A 498 152.76 0.54 4.63
CA ILE A 498 153.17 -0.60 5.47
C ILE A 498 154.27 -1.42 4.79
N ALA A 499 154.20 -1.63 3.47
CA ALA A 499 155.23 -2.33 2.70
C ALA A 499 156.61 -1.63 2.79
N ILE A 500 156.64 -0.29 2.77
CA ILE A 500 157.87 0.49 2.93
C ILE A 500 158.45 0.30 4.35
N VAL A 501 157.63 0.44 5.40
CA VAL A 501 158.08 0.30 6.80
C VAL A 501 158.66 -1.09 7.09
N LEU A 502 158.05 -2.16 6.56
CA LEU A 502 158.54 -3.53 6.75
C LEU A 502 159.91 -3.77 6.09
N SER A 503 160.20 -3.12 4.96
CA SER A 503 161.50 -3.26 4.27
C SER A 503 162.66 -2.67 5.07
N PHE A 504 162.45 -1.55 5.76
CA PHE A 504 163.45 -0.97 6.67
C PHE A 504 163.70 -1.83 7.91
N ILE A 505 162.67 -2.45 8.48
CA ILE A 505 162.80 -3.34 9.64
C ILE A 505 163.63 -4.59 9.29
N GLY A 506 163.45 -5.16 8.08
CA GLY A 506 164.26 -6.29 7.60
C GLY A 506 165.76 -5.98 7.53
N ILE A 507 166.11 -4.78 7.06
CA ILE A 507 167.51 -4.33 6.98
C ILE A 507 168.11 -4.14 8.38
N ALA A 508 167.36 -3.54 9.31
CA ALA A 508 167.82 -3.31 10.69
C ALA A 508 168.10 -4.61 11.45
N LEU A 509 167.25 -5.63 11.30
CA LEU A 509 167.42 -6.91 11.99
C LEU A 509 168.58 -7.75 11.41
N GLY A 510 168.86 -7.63 10.11
CA GLY A 510 170.03 -8.27 9.49
C GLY A 510 171.36 -7.80 10.08
N GLY A 511 171.49 -6.50 10.42
CA GLY A 511 172.69 -5.93 11.04
C GLY A 511 172.94 -6.39 12.48
N ILE A 512 171.89 -6.71 13.23
CA ILE A 512 171.98 -7.10 14.65
C ILE A 512 172.29 -8.61 14.80
N ALA A 513 171.85 -9.45 13.85
CA ALA A 513 171.91 -10.90 13.97
C ALA A 513 173.34 -11.49 14.04
N LEU A 514 174.30 -10.97 13.27
CA LEU A 514 175.61 -11.62 13.06
C LEU A 514 176.84 -10.82 13.52
N TYR A 515 176.63 -9.67 14.15
CA TYR A 515 177.58 -9.14 15.15
C TYR A 515 177.83 -10.19 16.27
N MET A 516 176.87 -11.08 16.52
CA MET A 516 176.94 -12.15 17.54
C MET A 516 177.69 -13.43 17.13
N ILE A 517 178.36 -13.50 15.97
CA ILE A 517 179.33 -14.58 15.67
C ILE A 517 180.79 -14.12 15.92
N SER A 518 180.99 -12.94 16.51
CA SER A 518 182.34 -12.42 16.79
C SER A 518 183.04 -12.98 18.03
N THR A 519 182.37 -13.72 18.93
CA THR A 519 182.93 -14.06 20.26
C THR A 519 182.44 -15.38 20.86
N ASN A 520 182.96 -16.53 20.38
CA ASN A 520 183.40 -17.65 21.23
C ASN A 520 184.04 -18.78 20.38
N GLN A 521 185.38 -18.79 20.35
CA GLN A 521 186.30 -19.70 19.63
C GLN A 521 186.06 -19.88 18.13
#